data_AF-A0A8S3PQI7-F1
#
_entry.id   AF-A0A8S3PQI7-F1
#
_cell.length_a   1.000
_cell.length_b   1.000
_cell.length_c   1.000
_cell.angle_alpha   90.00
_cell.angle_beta   90.00
_cell.angle_gamma   90.00
#
_symmetry.space_group_name_H-M   'P 1'
#
loop_
_entity.id
_entity.type
_entity.pdbx_description
1 polymer ?
#
loop_
_entity_poly.entity_id
_entity_poly.type
_entity_poly.pdbx_seq_one_letter_code
_entity_poly.pdbx_strand_id
1 'polypeptide(L)'
;MEKTIDHKITKVDCTNNRIQCIEITNTCGKDILVICVYMPCKDNRVEKLIEFLDCTEQLHSLCSQYNNTHHIVIGGDINENIIDKSESKRYEAVRALMDDHCLHTKDLSQASKRCKEAFGKWKGNERPTSPNNKIYCDMKFAKYELRKTCRIEIAMKVLNDRQEILDARTKHDQIFYKLLGKKK
;
A
#
# COMPACT_ATOMS: atom_id res chain seq x y z
N MET A 1 18.38 5.59 29.05
CA MET A 1 17.03 6.17 29.04
C MET A 1 16.48 5.94 27.64
N GLU A 2 15.67 4.89 27.45
CA GLU A 2 15.04 4.64 26.14
C GLU A 2 14.08 5.79 25.84
N LYS A 3 14.33 6.52 24.74
CA LYS A 3 13.35 7.49 24.25
C LYS A 3 12.17 6.69 23.69
N THR A 4 11.02 6.75 24.35
CA THR A 4 9.78 6.12 23.90
C THR A 4 9.38 6.66 22.52
N ILE A 5 8.82 5.82 21.66
CA ILE A 5 8.48 6.18 20.27
C ILE A 5 7.35 7.23 20.18
N ASP A 6 6.59 7.40 21.26
CA ASP A 6 5.36 8.19 21.31
C ASP A 6 5.54 9.65 20.88
N HIS A 7 6.69 10.27 21.17
CA HIS A 7 6.98 11.66 20.77
C HIS A 7 7.08 11.87 19.24
N LYS A 8 7.15 10.79 18.47
CA LYS A 8 7.18 10.82 17.00
C LYS A 8 5.81 10.58 16.38
N ILE A 9 4.79 10.30 17.18
CA ILE A 9 3.47 9.91 16.68
C ILE A 9 2.49 11.06 16.90
N THR A 10 1.98 11.61 15.81
CA THR A 10 0.97 12.68 15.85
C THR A 10 -0.32 12.16 15.23
N LYS A 11 -1.45 12.36 15.90
CA LYS A 11 -2.76 12.05 15.32
C LYS A 11 -3.06 13.08 14.23
N VAL A 12 -3.48 12.61 13.06
CA VAL A 12 -3.97 13.47 11.99
C VAL A 12 -5.48 13.53 12.07
N ASP A 13 -6.03 14.73 12.20
CA ASP A 13 -7.48 14.92 12.24
C ASP A 13 -8.09 14.58 10.88
N CYS A 14 -8.91 13.53 10.89
CA CYS A 14 -9.66 13.06 9.73
C CYS A 14 -11.12 13.44 9.92
N THR A 15 -11.79 13.79 8.82
CA THR A 15 -13.18 14.28 8.84
C THR A 15 -14.22 13.19 9.14
N ASN A 16 -13.82 11.92 9.17
CA ASN A 16 -14.73 10.78 9.25
C ASN A 16 -14.22 9.72 10.24
N ASN A 17 -15.13 9.15 11.04
CA ASN A 17 -14.87 8.07 12.00
C ASN A 17 -14.38 6.75 11.36
N ARG A 18 -14.52 6.60 10.04
CA ARG A 18 -14.10 5.40 9.29
C ARG A 18 -12.62 5.39 8.90
N ILE A 19 -11.97 6.55 8.92
CA ILE A 19 -10.56 6.70 8.58
C ILE A 19 -9.85 7.31 9.77
N GLN A 20 -8.81 6.64 10.25
CA GLN A 20 -7.94 7.17 11.29
C GLN A 20 -6.53 7.22 10.74
N CYS A 21 -5.89 8.36 10.90
CA CYS A 21 -4.54 8.60 10.44
C CYS A 21 -3.64 8.95 11.62
N ILE A 22 -2.45 8.36 11.61
CA ILE A 22 -1.34 8.83 12.42
C ILE A 22 -0.17 9.16 11.50
N GLU A 23 0.52 10.22 11.84
CA GLU A 23 1.78 10.61 11.25
C GLU A 23 2.90 10.14 12.18
N ILE A 24 3.90 9.48 11.61
CA ILE A 24 5.11 9.08 12.31
C ILE A 24 6.26 9.91 11.75
N THR A 25 6.72 10.88 12.53
CA THR A 25 7.80 11.78 12.13
C THR A 25 9.10 11.02 12.02
N ASN A 26 9.71 11.08 10.85
CA ASN A 26 10.98 10.46 10.57
C ASN A 26 12.08 11.51 10.57
N THR A 27 13.16 11.26 11.30
CA THR A 27 14.29 12.19 11.38
C THR A 27 15.12 12.24 10.10
N CYS A 28 14.96 11.23 9.22
CA CYS A 28 15.90 10.98 8.13
C CYS A 28 15.26 10.85 6.73
N GLY A 29 14.08 11.42 6.49
CA GLY A 29 13.40 11.31 5.19
C GLY A 29 11.95 11.73 5.19
N LYS A 30 11.14 11.11 4.32
CA LYS A 30 9.68 11.27 4.34
C LYS A 30 9.11 10.70 5.65
N ASP A 31 8.20 11.44 6.24
CA ASP A 31 7.38 10.97 7.35
C ASP A 31 6.50 9.80 6.89
N ILE A 32 5.96 9.03 7.83
CA ILE A 32 5.10 7.89 7.48
C ILE A 32 3.68 8.27 7.86
N LEU A 33 2.78 8.25 6.88
CA LEU A 33 1.35 8.36 7.13
C LEU A 33 0.78 6.95 7.20
N VAL A 34 0.33 6.54 8.38
CA VAL A 34 -0.39 5.28 8.57
C VAL A 34 -1.89 5.58 8.57
N ILE A 35 -2.60 5.03 7.60
CA ILE A 35 -4.04 5.17 7.42
C ILE A 35 -4.70 3.85 7.79
N CYS A 36 -5.46 3.83 8.88
CA CYS A 36 -6.35 2.74 9.24
C CYS A 36 -7.76 3.03 8.71
N VAL A 37 -8.32 2.14 7.91
CA VAL A 37 -9.64 2.32 7.29
C VAL A 37 -10.59 1.17 7.59
N TYR A 38 -11.87 1.50 7.80
CA TYR A 38 -12.97 0.55 7.86
C TYR A 38 -14.12 0.98 6.92
N MET A 39 -14.04 0.52 5.68
CA MET A 39 -14.98 0.92 4.62
C MET A 39 -16.36 0.28 4.82
N PRO A 40 -17.45 0.92 4.37
CA PRO A 40 -18.79 0.35 4.46
C PRO A 40 -18.88 -1.05 3.82
N CYS A 41 -19.60 -1.98 4.44
CA CYS A 41 -19.81 -3.32 3.90
C CYS A 41 -20.65 -3.29 2.60
N LYS A 42 -20.65 -4.41 1.86
CA LYS A 42 -21.53 -4.58 0.69
C LYS A 42 -22.97 -4.72 1.15
N ASP A 43 -23.84 -3.87 0.62
CA ASP A 43 -25.27 -3.81 0.91
C ASP A 43 -25.98 -3.28 -0.35
N ASN A 44 -27.22 -3.71 -0.59
CA ASN A 44 -27.99 -3.31 -1.77
C ASN A 44 -28.57 -1.88 -1.65
N ARG A 45 -28.49 -1.27 -0.47
CA ARG A 45 -28.90 0.10 -0.21
C ARG A 45 -27.98 1.11 -0.91
N VAL A 46 -28.58 2.04 -1.64
CA VAL A 46 -27.84 3.08 -2.39
C VAL A 46 -27.00 3.95 -1.46
N GLU A 47 -27.49 4.24 -0.26
CA GLU A 47 -26.80 5.04 0.75
C GLU A 47 -25.47 4.39 1.17
N LYS A 48 -25.41 3.05 1.18
CA LYS A 48 -24.18 2.32 1.51
C LYS A 48 -23.16 2.34 0.39
N LEU A 49 -23.61 2.41 -0.85
CA LEU A 49 -22.71 2.66 -1.98
C LEU A 49 -22.17 4.09 -1.92
N ILE A 50 -23.01 5.09 -1.67
CA ILE A 50 -22.59 6.50 -1.54
C ILE A 50 -21.55 6.63 -0.42
N GLU A 51 -21.86 6.11 0.78
CA GLU A 51 -20.95 6.12 1.93
C GLU A 51 -19.58 5.47 1.60
N PHE A 52 -19.58 4.44 0.76
CA PHE A 52 -18.36 3.75 0.32
C PHE A 52 -17.54 4.62 -0.64
N LEU A 53 -18.20 5.25 -1.61
CA LEU A 53 -17.55 6.13 -2.58
C LEU A 53 -16.97 7.37 -1.89
N ASP A 54 -17.73 7.99 -0.98
CA ASP A 54 -17.27 9.13 -0.17
C ASP A 54 -16.03 8.76 0.64
N CYS A 55 -16.01 7.56 1.25
CA CYS A 55 -14.87 7.07 2.00
C CYS A 55 -13.65 6.83 1.08
N THR A 56 -13.86 6.37 -0.15
CA THR A 56 -12.80 6.18 -1.15
C THR A 56 -12.23 7.53 -1.62
N GLU A 57 -13.08 8.53 -1.83
CA GLU A 57 -12.67 9.88 -2.22
C GLU A 57 -11.89 10.59 -1.10
N GLN A 58 -12.29 10.38 0.17
CA GLN A 58 -11.52 10.84 1.32
C GLN A 58 -10.12 10.20 1.36
N LEU A 59 -10.02 8.89 1.09
CA LEU A 59 -8.72 8.22 0.96
C LEU A 59 -7.89 8.81 -0.19
N HIS A 60 -8.49 9.08 -1.35
CA HIS A 60 -7.82 9.74 -2.47
C HIS A 60 -7.27 11.10 -2.06
N SER A 61 -8.07 11.90 -1.38
CA SER A 61 -7.70 13.24 -0.93
C SER A 61 -6.53 13.19 0.04
N LEU A 62 -6.56 12.28 1.03
CA LEU A 62 -5.45 12.05 1.94
C LEU A 62 -4.19 11.58 1.19
N CYS A 63 -4.33 10.62 0.28
CA CYS A 63 -3.16 10.15 -0.47
C CYS A 63 -2.56 11.27 -1.31
N SER A 64 -3.36 12.04 -2.04
CA SER A 64 -2.91 13.19 -2.83
C SER A 64 -2.22 14.26 -1.98
N GLN A 65 -2.80 14.61 -0.83
CA GLN A 65 -2.26 15.61 0.08
C GLN A 65 -0.88 15.21 0.61
N TYR A 66 -0.69 13.93 0.94
CA TYR A 66 0.49 13.44 1.63
C TYR A 66 1.52 12.72 0.72
N ASN A 67 1.20 12.39 -0.55
CA ASN A 67 2.08 11.61 -1.45
C ASN A 67 3.49 12.22 -1.59
N ASN A 68 3.58 13.55 -1.65
CA ASN A 68 4.84 14.24 -1.86
C ASN A 68 5.73 14.28 -0.61
N THR A 69 5.13 14.23 0.58
CA THR A 69 5.78 14.44 1.88
C THR A 69 5.93 13.15 2.68
N HIS A 70 5.06 12.16 2.45
CA HIS A 70 4.99 10.95 3.27
C HIS A 70 5.18 9.66 2.47
N HIS A 71 5.62 8.62 3.18
CA HIS A 71 5.36 7.24 2.79
C HIS A 71 3.99 6.83 3.34
N ILE A 72 3.06 6.53 2.45
CA ILE A 72 1.69 6.19 2.84
C ILE A 72 1.57 4.67 3.01
N VAL A 73 1.07 4.25 4.15
CA VAL A 73 0.71 2.87 4.46
C VAL A 73 -0.78 2.84 4.77
N ILE A 74 -1.55 2.13 3.95
CA ILE A 74 -3.00 1.94 4.17
C ILE A 74 -3.24 0.52 4.64
N GLY A 75 -3.99 0.36 5.73
CA GLY A 75 -4.38 -0.93 6.27
C GLY A 75 -5.80 -0.90 6.85
N GLY A 76 -6.41 -2.07 7.00
CA GLY A 76 -7.76 -2.21 7.54
C GLY A 76 -8.68 -3.01 6.63
N ASP A 77 -9.99 -2.81 6.78
CA ASP A 77 -11.01 -3.52 6.03
C ASP A 77 -11.56 -2.64 4.91
N ILE A 78 -11.12 -2.93 3.68
CA ILE A 78 -11.57 -2.24 2.47
C ILE A 78 -12.98 -2.72 2.05
N ASN A 79 -13.47 -3.86 2.55
CA ASN A 79 -14.77 -4.43 2.18
C ASN A 79 -14.99 -4.55 0.66
N GLU A 80 -13.91 -4.77 -0.10
CA GLU A 80 -13.95 -5.01 -1.55
C GLU A 80 -12.92 -6.05 -1.97
N ASN A 81 -13.28 -6.89 -2.93
CA ASN A 81 -12.39 -7.89 -3.49
C ASN A 81 -11.61 -7.29 -4.67
N ILE A 82 -10.39 -6.85 -4.40
CA ILE A 82 -9.51 -6.26 -5.42
C ILE A 82 -8.88 -7.27 -6.39
N ILE A 83 -9.09 -8.58 -6.17
CA ILE A 83 -8.54 -9.65 -7.01
C ILE A 83 -9.54 -10.03 -8.11
N ASP A 84 -10.83 -10.05 -7.76
CA ASP A 84 -11.89 -10.42 -8.67
C ASP A 84 -12.33 -9.19 -9.46
N LYS A 85 -12.06 -9.22 -10.77
CA LYS A 85 -12.38 -8.10 -11.66
C LYS A 85 -13.89 -8.03 -11.86
N SER A 86 -14.58 -7.37 -10.94
CA SER A 86 -16.01 -7.08 -11.05
C SER A 86 -16.22 -5.74 -11.74
N GLU A 87 -17.31 -5.59 -12.48
CA GLU A 87 -17.77 -4.29 -13.01
C GLU A 87 -18.54 -3.47 -11.96
N SER A 88 -18.28 -3.72 -10.67
CA SER A 88 -18.92 -2.95 -9.61
C SER A 88 -18.25 -1.59 -9.43
N LYS A 89 -19.06 -0.54 -9.24
CA LYS A 89 -18.58 0.81 -8.94
C LYS A 89 -17.61 0.87 -7.76
N ARG A 90 -17.79 -0.01 -6.77
CA ARG A 90 -16.90 -0.14 -5.60
C ARG A 90 -15.51 -0.65 -6.01
N TYR A 91 -15.46 -1.69 -6.83
CA TYR A 91 -14.20 -2.20 -7.38
C TYR A 91 -13.50 -1.14 -8.22
N GLU A 92 -14.22 -0.45 -9.11
CA GLU A 92 -13.65 0.62 -9.94
C GLU A 92 -13.05 1.75 -9.10
N ALA A 93 -13.76 2.19 -8.06
CA ALA A 93 -13.28 3.25 -7.17
C ALA A 93 -12.00 2.84 -6.41
N VAL A 94 -11.97 1.64 -5.82
CA VAL A 94 -10.77 1.13 -5.14
C VAL A 94 -9.62 0.92 -6.12
N ARG A 95 -9.93 0.44 -7.33
CA ARG A 95 -8.92 0.23 -8.37
C ARG A 95 -8.29 1.53 -8.81
N ALA A 96 -9.09 2.57 -9.04
CA ALA A 96 -8.61 3.92 -9.36
C ALA A 96 -7.71 4.47 -8.23
N LEU A 97 -8.14 4.37 -6.97
CA LEU A 97 -7.32 4.75 -5.81
C LEU A 97 -5.95 4.10 -5.82
N MET A 98 -5.93 2.79 -6.05
CA MET A 98 -4.68 2.06 -6.00
C MET A 98 -3.79 2.31 -7.23
N ASP A 99 -4.36 2.52 -8.41
CA ASP A 99 -3.60 2.84 -9.62
C ASP A 99 -3.03 4.28 -9.56
N ASP A 100 -3.84 5.27 -9.19
CA ASP A 100 -3.45 6.68 -9.13
C ASP A 100 -2.34 6.94 -8.11
N HIS A 101 -2.36 6.21 -6.99
CA HIS A 101 -1.36 6.36 -5.93
C HIS A 101 -0.30 5.26 -5.92
N CYS A 102 -0.23 4.44 -6.98
CA CYS A 102 0.73 3.35 -7.14
C CYS A 102 0.77 2.42 -5.91
N LEU A 103 -0.39 2.11 -5.33
CA LEU A 103 -0.54 1.28 -4.12
C LEU A 103 -0.38 -0.22 -4.42
N HIS A 104 -0.35 -0.63 -5.70
CA HIS A 104 0.05 -1.97 -6.14
C HIS A 104 0.83 -1.92 -7.45
N THR A 105 1.60 -2.98 -7.73
CA THR A 105 2.13 -3.24 -9.08
C THR A 105 1.57 -4.55 -9.64
N LYS A 106 1.48 -4.68 -10.97
CA LYS A 106 0.94 -5.89 -11.63
C LYS A 106 1.72 -7.14 -11.23
N ASP A 107 3.04 -7.03 -11.15
CA ASP A 107 3.93 -8.13 -10.79
C ASP A 107 3.75 -8.52 -9.33
N LEU A 108 3.66 -7.55 -8.43
CA LEU A 108 3.39 -7.80 -7.02
C LEU A 108 2.02 -8.45 -6.81
N SER A 109 1.00 -8.02 -7.56
CA SER A 109 -0.34 -8.60 -7.53
C SER A 109 -0.33 -10.07 -7.98
N GLN A 110 0.33 -10.38 -9.11
CA GLN A 110 0.46 -11.76 -9.58
C GLN A 110 1.24 -12.64 -8.60
N ALA A 111 2.36 -12.15 -8.06
CA ALA A 111 3.16 -12.89 -7.09
C ALA A 111 2.37 -13.15 -5.79
N SER A 112 1.59 -12.17 -5.33
CA SER A 112 0.71 -12.29 -4.16
C SER A 112 -0.38 -13.33 -4.41
N LYS A 113 -1.03 -13.32 -5.58
CA LYS A 113 -2.04 -14.32 -5.98
C LYS A 113 -1.46 -15.73 -5.97
N ARG A 114 -0.33 -15.96 -6.63
CA ARG A 114 0.36 -17.27 -6.65
C ARG A 114 0.71 -17.75 -5.24
N CYS A 115 1.20 -16.84 -4.39
CA CYS A 115 1.51 -17.18 -2.99
C CYS A 115 0.26 -17.59 -2.20
N LYS A 116 -0.88 -16.91 -2.38
CA LYS A 116 -2.16 -17.26 -1.74
C LYS A 116 -2.67 -18.62 -2.22
N GLU A 117 -2.64 -18.88 -3.52
CA GLU A 117 -3.07 -20.16 -4.10
C GLU A 117 -2.21 -21.33 -3.61
N ALA A 118 -0.88 -21.17 -3.62
CA ALA A 118 0.04 -22.19 -3.11
C ALA A 118 -0.15 -22.43 -1.61
N PHE A 119 -0.38 -21.38 -0.83
CA PHE A 119 -0.71 -21.50 0.59
C PHE A 119 -2.04 -22.23 0.83
N GLY A 120 -3.07 -21.92 0.05
CA GLY A 120 -4.37 -22.61 0.10
C GLY A 120 -4.23 -24.11 -0.16
N LYS A 121 -3.49 -24.49 -1.21
CA LYS A 121 -3.18 -25.90 -1.50
C LYS A 121 -2.39 -26.57 -0.37
N TRP A 122 -1.35 -25.92 0.14
CA TRP A 122 -0.56 -26.43 1.27
C TRP A 122 -1.42 -26.65 2.52
N LYS A 123 -2.29 -25.68 2.85
CA LYS A 123 -3.22 -25.79 3.98
C LYS A 123 -4.24 -26.92 3.79
N GLY A 124 -4.75 -27.10 2.57
CA GLY A 124 -5.72 -28.15 2.24
C GLY A 124 -5.15 -29.58 2.22
N ASN A 125 -3.82 -29.73 2.16
CA ASN A 125 -3.13 -31.03 2.16
C ASN A 125 -2.45 -31.33 3.50
N GLU A 126 -3.06 -30.91 4.61
CA GLU A 126 -2.55 -31.14 5.98
C GLU A 126 -1.18 -30.52 6.26
N ARG A 127 -0.80 -29.47 5.52
CA ARG A 127 0.41 -28.68 5.78
C ARG A 127 1.68 -29.54 5.76
N PRO A 128 1.98 -30.22 4.64
CA PRO A 128 3.15 -31.09 4.59
C PRO A 128 4.42 -30.28 4.85
N THR A 129 5.38 -30.87 5.58
CA THR A 129 6.65 -30.22 5.96
C THR A 129 7.87 -30.86 5.30
N SER A 130 7.69 -32.01 4.64
CA SER A 130 8.78 -32.73 3.99
C SER A 130 9.37 -31.94 2.81
N PRO A 131 10.70 -31.75 2.75
CA PRO A 131 11.38 -31.10 1.63
C PRO A 131 11.20 -31.83 0.28
N ASN A 132 10.83 -33.11 0.30
CA ASN A 132 10.58 -33.88 -0.91
C ASN A 132 9.11 -33.77 -1.38
N ASN A 133 8.24 -33.15 -0.58
CA ASN A 133 6.85 -32.96 -0.95
C ASN A 133 6.71 -31.76 -1.89
N LYS A 134 6.18 -32.01 -3.09
CA LYS A 134 5.98 -30.97 -4.12
C LYS A 134 5.17 -29.78 -3.62
N ILE A 135 4.09 -30.00 -2.87
CA ILE A 135 3.19 -28.93 -2.38
C ILE A 135 3.93 -28.01 -1.39
N TYR A 136 4.77 -28.60 -0.53
CA TYR A 136 5.61 -27.83 0.38
C TYR A 136 6.64 -26.97 -0.39
N CYS A 137 7.30 -27.55 -1.39
CA CYS A 137 8.26 -26.84 -2.24
C CYS A 137 7.60 -25.70 -3.03
N ASP A 138 6.45 -25.95 -3.65
CA ASP A 138 5.69 -24.96 -4.41
C ASP A 138 5.30 -23.76 -3.53
N MET A 139 4.86 -24.01 -2.29
CA MET A 139 4.56 -22.95 -1.33
C MET A 139 5.80 -22.13 -0.94
N LYS A 140 6.94 -22.79 -0.68
CA LYS A 140 8.20 -22.11 -0.38
C LYS A 140 8.68 -21.25 -1.54
N PHE A 141 8.59 -21.78 -2.76
CA PHE A 141 8.97 -21.07 -3.98
C PHE A 141 8.07 -19.86 -4.23
N ALA A 142 6.75 -20.00 -4.11
CA ALA A 142 5.82 -18.89 -4.26
C ALA A 142 6.07 -17.76 -3.24
N LYS A 143 6.42 -18.12 -1.99
CA LYS A 143 6.80 -17.15 -0.95
C LYS A 143 8.14 -16.47 -1.25
N TYR A 144 9.09 -17.20 -1.82
CA TYR A 144 10.37 -16.65 -2.28
C TYR A 144 10.15 -15.64 -3.41
N GLU A 145 9.38 -16.01 -4.44
CA GLU A 145 9.09 -15.13 -5.58
C GLU A 145 8.36 -13.86 -5.14
N LEU A 146 7.37 -13.95 -4.25
CA LEU A 146 6.72 -12.75 -3.69
C LEU A 146 7.73 -11.81 -3.03
N ARG A 147 8.62 -12.32 -2.17
CA ARG A 147 9.65 -11.51 -1.51
C ARG A 147 10.63 -10.89 -2.51
N LYS A 148 11.02 -11.65 -3.53
CA LYS A 148 11.89 -11.18 -4.60
C LYS A 148 11.23 -10.04 -5.38
N THR A 149 9.97 -10.20 -5.80
CA THR A 149 9.20 -9.15 -6.47
C THR A 149 9.08 -7.90 -5.60
N CYS A 150 8.76 -8.03 -4.30
CA CYS A 150 8.75 -6.89 -3.38
C CYS A 150 10.09 -6.12 -3.38
N ARG A 151 11.22 -6.83 -3.34
CA ARG A 151 12.55 -6.21 -3.35
C ARG A 151 12.85 -5.48 -4.66
N ILE A 152 12.49 -6.08 -5.79
CA ILE A 152 12.64 -5.48 -7.12
C ILE A 152 11.84 -4.18 -7.18
N GLU A 153 10.58 -4.19 -6.75
CA GLU A 153 9.71 -3.00 -6.76
C GLU A 153 10.27 -1.88 -5.88
N ILE A 154 10.77 -2.21 -4.68
CA ILE A 154 11.44 -1.23 -3.82
C ILE A 154 12.68 -0.65 -4.51
N ALA A 155 13.50 -1.49 -5.14
CA ALA A 155 14.69 -1.04 -5.85
C ALA A 155 14.35 -0.16 -7.07
N MET A 156 13.33 -0.52 -7.84
CA MET A 156 12.84 0.27 -8.97
C MET A 156 12.32 1.63 -8.50
N LYS A 157 11.57 1.68 -7.40
CA LYS A 157 11.14 2.94 -6.79
C LYS A 157 12.33 3.82 -6.42
N VAL A 158 13.35 3.27 -5.76
CA VAL A 158 14.57 4.02 -5.40
C VAL A 158 15.32 4.55 -6.63
N LEU A 159 15.37 3.77 -7.72
CA LEU A 159 15.98 4.20 -8.97
C LEU A 159 15.18 5.33 -9.63
N ASN A 160 13.85 5.22 -9.67
CA ASN A 160 12.98 6.27 -10.22
C ASN A 160 13.09 7.56 -9.41
N ASP A 161 13.05 7.48 -8.08
CA ASP A 161 13.25 8.62 -7.19
C ASP A 161 14.63 9.29 -7.44
N ARG A 162 15.67 8.49 -7.69
CA ARG A 162 17.01 9.00 -8.03
C ARG A 162 17.01 9.70 -9.39
N GLN A 163 16.35 9.13 -10.39
CA GLN A 163 16.28 9.73 -11.73
C GLN A 163 15.51 11.06 -11.69
N GLU A 164 14.41 11.13 -10.95
CA GLU A 164 13.64 12.37 -10.75
C GLU A 164 14.51 13.48 -10.14
N ILE A 165 15.35 13.13 -9.16
CA ILE A 165 16.34 14.08 -8.58
C ILE A 165 17.33 14.58 -9.63
N LEU A 166 17.88 13.69 -10.46
CA LEU A 166 18.84 14.06 -11.49
C LEU A 166 18.20 14.93 -12.58
N ASP A 167 16.97 14.62 -12.96
CA ASP A 167 16.22 15.40 -13.94
C ASP A 167 15.86 16.78 -13.38
N ALA A 168 15.43 16.87 -12.12
CA ALA A 168 15.19 18.15 -11.46
C ALA A 168 16.46 19.00 -11.37
N ARG A 169 17.62 18.38 -11.12
CA ARG A 169 18.93 19.08 -11.10
C ARG A 169 19.25 19.80 -12.41
N THR A 170 18.87 19.19 -13.54
CA THR A 170 19.24 19.72 -14.86
C THR A 170 18.25 20.73 -15.39
N LYS A 171 16.98 20.68 -14.94
CA LYS A 171 15.89 21.49 -15.51
C LYS A 171 15.33 22.54 -14.55
N HIS A 172 15.34 22.30 -13.24
CA HIS A 172 14.65 23.13 -12.26
C HIS A 172 15.37 23.19 -10.91
N ASP A 173 16.33 24.12 -10.76
CA ASP A 173 17.13 24.27 -9.53
C ASP A 173 16.29 24.39 -8.25
N GLN A 174 15.15 25.08 -8.28
CA GLN A 174 14.26 25.22 -7.12
C GLN A 174 13.64 23.88 -6.68
N ILE A 175 13.33 22.99 -7.64
CA ILE A 175 12.76 21.66 -7.36
C ILE A 175 13.88 20.72 -6.88
N PHE A 176 15.09 20.86 -7.41
CA PHE A 176 16.24 20.06 -7.03
C PHE A 176 16.58 20.16 -5.54
N TYR A 177 16.65 21.37 -4.97
CA TYR A 177 16.92 21.54 -3.54
C TYR A 177 15.78 21.00 -2.65
N LYS A 178 14.53 21.09 -3.13
CA LYS A 178 13.36 20.49 -2.45
C LYS A 178 13.42 18.95 -2.45
N LEU A 179 14.04 18.35 -3.47
CA LEU A 179 14.25 16.89 -3.54
C LEU A 179 15.49 16.42 -2.77
N LEU A 180 16.57 17.22 -2.70
CA LEU A 180 17.77 16.90 -1.92
C LEU A 180 17.56 17.00 -0.39
N GLY A 181 16.68 17.91 0.06
CA GLY A 181 16.29 18.01 1.47
C GLY A 181 15.57 16.76 2.02
N LYS A 182 15.14 15.83 1.15
CA LYS A 182 14.43 14.58 1.51
C LYS A 182 15.34 13.44 1.98
N LYS A 183 16.67 13.60 2.01
CA LYS A 183 17.64 12.47 2.07
C LYS A 183 18.69 12.47 3.20
N LYS A 184 18.57 13.32 4.21
CA LYS A 184 19.36 13.18 5.46
C LYS A 184 18.48 12.62 6.53
#